data_AF-A0A2E1HB14-F1
#
_entry.id   AF-A0A2E1HB14-F1
#
_cell.length_a   1.000
_cell.length_b   1.000
_cell.length_c   1.000
_cell.angle_alpha   90.00
_cell.angle_beta   90.00
_cell.angle_gamma   90.00
#
_symmetry.space_group_name_H-M   'P 1'
#
loop_
_entity.id
_entity.type
_entity.pdbx_description
1 polymer ?
#
loop_
_entity_poly.entity_id
_entity_poly.type
_entity_poly.pdbx_seq_one_letter_code
_entity_poly.pdbx_strand_id
1 'polypeptide(L)'
;MDRSENTDKPIIEPYDEPSGGWGSVKSLVSKANQEGLLASTVWATLQNQNKPDGYQCVSCSWAKPAEPRPFEYCENGAKATMWEITGKRCDREFFARHRVSELLEWNDHDLEKQGRLTTPMKYDAGLDQYVPIKWVDAFREIGEELNALDPKSVVFYVSGRASLEASHMWQLFTRIYGSNNLPDSS
;
A
#
# COMPACT_ATOMS: atom_id res chain seq x y z
N MET A 1 2.58 -16.73 14.10
CA MET A 1 3.52 -15.79 13.45
C MET A 1 3.31 -14.45 14.12
N ASP A 2 4.20 -14.13 15.05
CA ASP A 2 4.24 -12.86 15.76
C ASP A 2 4.92 -11.84 14.85
N ARG A 3 4.12 -11.07 14.10
CA ARG A 3 4.55 -10.26 12.94
C ARG A 3 4.63 -8.76 13.24
N SER A 4 4.33 -8.36 14.46
CA SER A 4 4.27 -6.95 14.83
C SER A 4 5.45 -6.56 15.72
N GLU A 5 5.95 -5.34 15.56
CA GLU A 5 6.75 -4.65 16.59
C GLU A 5 6.01 -4.49 17.93
N ASN A 6 4.79 -5.04 18.08
CA ASN A 6 4.15 -5.17 19.37
C ASN A 6 4.96 -6.19 20.17
N THR A 7 5.89 -5.70 20.98
CA THR A 7 6.22 -6.37 22.22
C THR A 7 4.91 -6.89 22.83
N ASP A 8 4.85 -8.15 23.25
CA ASP A 8 3.68 -8.79 23.91
C ASP A 8 3.08 -7.95 25.06
N LYS A 9 3.78 -6.90 25.48
CA LYS A 9 3.34 -5.86 26.40
C LYS A 9 3.55 -4.47 25.79
N PRO A 10 2.58 -3.90 25.05
CA PRO A 10 2.67 -2.51 24.64
C PRO A 10 2.81 -1.63 25.89
N ILE A 11 3.80 -0.74 25.88
CA ILE A 11 3.94 0.27 26.93
C ILE A 11 2.91 1.37 26.63
N ILE A 12 1.83 1.38 27.40
CA ILE A 12 0.78 2.39 27.29
C ILE A 12 1.08 3.49 28.33
N GLU A 13 1.55 4.63 27.86
CA GLU A 13 1.77 5.83 28.68
C GLU A 13 0.64 6.84 28.42
N PRO A 14 0.20 7.59 29.46
CA PRO A 14 -0.69 8.73 29.26
C PRO A 14 -0.09 9.74 28.27
N TYR A 15 -0.90 10.19 27.30
CA TYR A 15 -0.52 11.23 26.35
C TYR A 15 -1.35 12.49 26.64
N ASP A 16 -0.70 13.50 27.22
CA ASP A 16 -1.34 14.74 27.67
C ASP A 16 -1.40 15.83 26.57
N GLU A 17 -0.88 15.52 25.38
CA GLU A 17 -0.83 16.43 24.24
C GLU A 17 -2.06 16.22 23.31
N PRO A 18 -2.40 17.19 22.45
CA PRO A 18 -3.51 17.05 21.51
C PRO A 18 -3.30 15.93 20.49
N SER A 19 -4.37 15.20 20.12
CA SER A 19 -4.32 14.13 19.10
C SER A 19 -3.96 14.60 17.68
N GLY A 20 -3.91 15.92 17.47
CA GLY A 20 -3.45 16.56 16.24
C GLY A 20 -2.86 17.93 16.55
N GLY A 21 -1.93 18.40 15.72
CA GLY A 21 -1.27 19.70 15.92
C GLY A 21 0.23 19.61 15.72
N TRP A 22 1.00 20.38 16.49
CA TRP A 22 2.45 20.48 16.32
C TRP A 22 3.19 19.15 16.53
N GLY A 23 2.69 18.28 17.42
CA GLY A 23 3.20 16.92 17.59
C GLY A 23 3.11 16.10 16.30
N SER A 24 1.95 16.14 15.63
CA SER A 24 1.75 15.49 14.33
C SER A 24 2.64 16.08 13.24
N VAL A 25 2.79 17.41 13.19
CA VAL A 25 3.70 18.06 12.23
C VAL A 25 5.15 17.59 12.44
N LYS A 26 5.62 17.54 13.69
CA LYS A 26 6.96 17.06 14.03
C LYS A 26 7.15 15.59 13.61
N SER A 27 6.14 14.75 13.86
CA SER A 27 6.13 13.35 13.45
C SER A 27 6.19 13.20 11.92
N LEU A 28 5.42 13.98 11.17
CA LEU A 28 5.46 13.99 9.70
C LEU A 28 6.83 14.41 9.16
N VAL A 29 7.44 15.46 9.71
CA VAL A 29 8.78 15.89 9.31
C VAL A 29 9.83 14.80 9.59
N SER A 30 9.76 14.19 10.77
CA SER A 30 10.66 13.07 11.13
C SER A 30 10.53 11.90 10.16
N LYS A 31 9.29 11.50 9.83
CA LYS A 31 9.03 10.38 8.92
C LYS A 31 9.40 10.70 7.46
N ALA A 32 9.12 11.91 6.99
CA ALA A 32 9.57 12.38 5.68
C ALA A 32 11.10 12.29 5.54
N ASN A 33 11.85 12.72 6.56
CA ASN A 33 13.30 12.62 6.57
C ASN A 33 13.79 11.17 6.57
N GLN A 34 13.14 10.27 7.32
CA GLN A 34 13.45 8.83 7.32
C GLN A 34 13.22 8.16 5.94
N GLU A 35 12.31 8.70 5.14
CA GLU A 35 12.08 8.28 3.75
C GLU A 35 12.95 9.00 2.72
N GLY A 36 13.79 9.95 3.14
CA GLY A 36 14.62 10.74 2.24
C GLY A 36 13.82 11.69 1.34
N LEU A 37 12.61 12.08 1.76
CA LEU A 37 11.75 12.97 0.99
C LEU A 37 12.16 14.43 1.19
N LEU A 38 12.26 15.16 0.09
CA LEU A 38 12.46 16.60 0.13
C LEU A 38 11.20 17.29 0.68
N ALA A 39 11.40 18.31 1.50
CA ALA A 39 10.29 19.10 2.06
C ALA A 39 9.40 19.72 0.97
N SER A 40 9.98 20.12 -0.16
CA SER A 40 9.26 20.61 -1.33
C SER A 40 8.33 19.56 -1.93
N THR A 41 8.79 18.31 -2.05
CA THR A 41 7.99 17.18 -2.54
C THR A 41 6.85 16.87 -1.58
N VAL A 42 7.13 16.81 -0.28
CA VAL A 42 6.10 16.59 0.74
C VAL A 42 5.03 17.68 0.68
N TRP A 43 5.44 18.94 0.59
CA TRP A 43 4.52 20.08 0.48
C TRP A 43 3.70 20.04 -0.82
N ALA A 44 4.35 19.81 -1.96
CA ALA A 44 3.71 19.65 -3.27
C ALA A 44 2.57 18.63 -3.24
N THR A 45 2.81 17.53 -2.53
CA THR A 45 1.86 16.43 -2.39
C THR A 45 0.76 16.75 -1.37
N LEU A 46 1.12 17.05 -0.12
CA LEU A 46 0.15 17.19 0.97
C LEU A 46 -0.77 18.42 0.85
N GLN A 47 -0.34 19.50 0.19
CA GLN A 47 -1.19 20.67 0.00
C GLN A 47 -2.44 20.37 -0.85
N ASN A 48 -2.38 19.33 -1.68
CA ASN A 48 -3.48 18.89 -2.53
C ASN A 48 -4.24 17.68 -1.94
N GLN A 49 -3.74 17.09 -0.85
CA GLN A 49 -4.37 15.94 -0.23
C GLN A 49 -5.67 16.34 0.47
N ASN A 50 -6.74 15.62 0.16
CA ASN A 50 -8.07 15.82 0.74
C ASN A 50 -8.60 17.25 0.52
N LYS A 51 -8.26 17.87 -0.62
CA LYS A 51 -8.78 19.19 -1.03
C LYS A 51 -9.74 19.08 -2.21
N PRO A 52 -10.63 20.07 -2.42
CA PRO A 52 -11.31 20.27 -3.69
C PRO A 52 -10.29 20.27 -4.83
N ASP A 53 -10.62 19.58 -5.93
CA ASP A 53 -9.77 19.38 -7.12
C ASP A 53 -8.41 18.69 -6.88
N GLY A 54 -8.11 18.32 -5.63
CA GLY A 54 -6.99 17.47 -5.25
C GLY A 54 -7.38 16.00 -5.18
N TYR A 55 -6.49 15.18 -4.61
CA TYR A 55 -6.68 13.73 -4.52
C TYR A 55 -7.13 13.29 -3.12
N GLN A 56 -7.68 12.08 -3.02
CA GLN A 56 -8.02 11.44 -1.76
C GLN A 56 -6.83 10.66 -1.20
N CYS A 57 -6.61 10.75 0.11
CA CYS A 57 -5.66 9.89 0.78
C CYS A 57 -5.98 8.40 0.57
N VAL A 58 -4.96 7.59 0.29
CA VAL A 58 -5.06 6.13 0.04
C VAL A 58 -5.08 5.28 1.32
N SER A 59 -5.22 5.91 2.49
CA SER A 59 -5.16 5.20 3.79
C SER A 59 -6.45 5.29 4.59
N CYS A 60 -6.93 6.48 4.88
CA CYS A 60 -8.12 6.67 5.70
C CYS A 60 -9.08 7.61 4.96
N SER A 61 -10.37 7.29 4.98
CA SER A 61 -11.46 8.05 4.36
C SER A 61 -11.73 9.37 5.07
N TRP A 62 -10.74 10.27 5.07
CA TRP A 62 -10.89 11.62 5.60
C TRP A 62 -11.87 12.42 4.72
N ALA A 63 -12.86 13.07 5.33
CA ALA A 63 -13.83 13.87 4.60
C ALA A 63 -13.14 15.06 3.91
N LYS A 64 -13.59 15.44 2.71
CA LYS A 64 -13.18 16.69 2.07
C LYS A 64 -14.10 17.81 2.57
N PRO A 65 -13.67 18.67 3.52
CA PRO A 65 -14.49 19.79 3.95
C PRO A 65 -14.66 20.79 2.81
N ALA A 66 -15.78 21.52 2.81
CA ALA A 66 -16.07 22.55 1.80
C ALA A 66 -15.03 23.69 1.81
N GLU A 67 -14.52 24.05 2.99
CA GLU A 67 -13.52 25.10 3.19
C GLU A 67 -12.27 24.52 3.89
N PRO A 68 -11.41 23.78 3.18
CA PRO A 68 -10.28 23.13 3.81
C PRO A 68 -9.20 24.11 4.26
N ARG A 69 -8.60 23.86 5.43
CA ARG A 69 -7.37 24.54 5.86
C ARG A 69 -6.12 23.84 5.28
N PRO A 70 -4.98 24.55 5.16
CA PRO A 70 -3.74 23.98 4.59
C PRO A 70 -3.26 22.69 5.27
N PHE A 71 -3.40 22.59 6.59
CA PHE A 71 -2.98 21.42 7.39
C PHE A 71 -4.16 20.56 7.86
N GLU A 72 -5.24 20.52 7.08
CA GLU A 72 -6.43 19.73 7.41
C GLU A 72 -6.39 18.36 6.73
N TYR A 73 -5.71 17.43 7.38
CA TYR A 73 -5.63 16.00 7.03
C TYR A 73 -5.19 15.19 8.26
N CYS A 74 -5.51 13.90 8.29
CA CYS A 74 -5.02 13.00 9.33
C CYS A 74 -3.51 12.71 9.16
N GLU A 75 -2.78 12.68 10.28
CA GLU A 75 -1.34 12.35 10.32
C GLU A 75 -1.03 11.01 9.64
N ASN A 76 -1.78 9.95 9.94
CA ASN A 76 -1.55 8.63 9.35
C ASN A 76 -1.82 8.62 7.84
N GLY A 77 -2.81 9.40 7.40
CA GLY A 77 -3.08 9.58 5.99
C GLY A 77 -1.95 10.31 5.26
N ALA A 78 -1.32 11.29 5.90
CA ALA A 78 -0.15 11.96 5.34
C ALA A 78 1.07 11.03 5.30
N LYS A 79 1.33 10.23 6.36
CA LYS A 79 2.42 9.25 6.39
C LYS A 79 2.26 8.17 5.31
N ALA A 80 1.06 7.65 5.11
CA ALA A 80 0.80 6.67 4.06
C ALA A 80 1.13 7.21 2.67
N THR A 81 0.75 8.46 2.39
CA THR A 81 1.13 9.12 1.14
C THR A 81 2.64 9.31 1.02
N MET A 82 3.34 9.64 2.12
CA MET A 82 4.80 9.73 2.13
C MET A 82 5.47 8.40 1.78
N TRP A 83 4.98 7.28 2.33
CA TRP A 83 5.47 5.95 1.99
C TRP A 83 5.22 5.61 0.52
N GLU A 84 4.07 5.98 -0.03
CA GLU A 84 3.75 5.76 -1.43
C GLU A 84 4.72 6.49 -2.38
N ILE A 85 5.16 7.71 -2.01
CA ILE A 85 6.05 8.55 -2.83
C ILE A 85 7.54 8.40 -2.47
N THR A 86 7.92 7.42 -1.65
CA THR A 86 9.33 7.17 -1.28
C THR A 86 10.23 7.05 -2.50
N GLY A 87 11.50 7.43 -2.37
CA GLY A 87 12.51 7.23 -3.42
C GLY A 87 13.06 5.80 -3.47
N LYS A 88 12.83 4.99 -2.43
CA LYS A 88 13.35 3.62 -2.32
C LYS A 88 12.65 2.67 -3.28
N ARG A 89 13.38 1.67 -3.78
CA ARG A 89 12.88 0.69 -4.73
C ARG A 89 13.24 -0.71 -4.23
N CYS A 90 12.23 -1.56 -4.15
CA CYS A 90 12.39 -2.99 -3.97
C CYS A 90 12.53 -3.60 -5.36
N ASP A 91 13.78 -3.67 -5.82
CA ASP A 91 14.14 -4.02 -7.20
C ASP A 91 14.38 -5.52 -7.40
N ARG A 92 14.71 -5.91 -8.63
CA ARG A 92 15.02 -7.31 -8.96
C ARG A 92 16.26 -7.81 -8.22
N GLU A 93 17.21 -6.94 -7.92
CA GLU A 93 18.44 -7.26 -7.21
C GLU A 93 18.15 -7.55 -5.73
N PHE A 94 17.15 -6.91 -5.12
CA PHE A 94 16.61 -7.30 -3.82
C PHE A 94 16.08 -8.74 -3.86
N PHE A 95 15.15 -9.06 -4.77
CA PHE A 95 14.56 -10.40 -4.82
C PHE A 95 15.53 -11.51 -5.22
N ALA A 96 16.58 -11.19 -6.00
CA ALA A 96 17.64 -12.15 -6.30
C ALA A 96 18.49 -12.52 -5.08
N ARG A 97 18.53 -11.67 -4.04
CA ARG A 97 19.31 -11.88 -2.82
C ARG A 97 18.53 -12.54 -1.68
N HIS A 98 17.20 -12.53 -1.73
CA HIS A 98 16.36 -13.01 -0.64
C HIS A 98 15.45 -14.15 -1.09
N ARG A 99 15.39 -15.21 -0.27
CA ARG A 99 14.39 -16.26 -0.46
C ARG A 99 13.04 -15.82 0.08
N VAL A 100 11.94 -16.32 -0.48
CA VAL A 100 10.60 -16.01 0.05
C VAL A 100 10.46 -16.58 1.46
N SER A 101 10.97 -17.78 1.72
CA SER A 101 10.99 -18.36 3.08
C SER A 101 11.72 -17.48 4.11
N GLU A 102 12.76 -16.75 3.70
CA GLU A 102 13.46 -15.80 4.56
C GLU A 102 12.62 -14.54 4.81
N LEU A 103 12.04 -13.98 3.74
CA LEU A 103 11.19 -12.79 3.84
C LEU A 103 9.93 -13.02 4.69
N LEU A 104 9.45 -14.27 4.78
CA LEU A 104 8.32 -14.62 5.64
C LEU A 104 8.59 -14.43 7.15
N GLU A 105 9.86 -14.44 7.54
CA GLU A 105 10.33 -14.22 8.92
C GLU A 105 10.57 -12.73 9.23
N TRP A 106 10.51 -11.86 8.22
CA TRP A 106 10.66 -10.41 8.42
C TRP A 106 9.35 -9.83 8.94
N ASN A 107 9.45 -8.75 9.73
CA ASN A 107 8.26 -7.99 10.13
C ASN A 107 7.78 -7.08 8.98
N ASP A 108 6.50 -6.71 9.04
CA ASP A 108 5.85 -5.92 7.99
C ASP A 108 6.51 -4.55 7.78
N HIS A 109 7.04 -3.93 8.84
CA HIS A 109 7.72 -2.64 8.76
C HIS A 109 9.03 -2.75 7.96
N ASP A 110 9.84 -3.76 8.22
CA ASP A 110 11.10 -3.98 7.52
C ASP A 110 10.90 -4.38 6.05
N LEU A 111 9.82 -5.10 5.75
CA LEU A 111 9.39 -5.38 4.38
C LEU A 111 8.99 -4.09 3.66
N GLU A 112 8.14 -3.25 4.27
CA GLU A 112 7.72 -1.97 3.69
C GLU A 112 8.91 -1.03 3.43
N LYS A 113 9.92 -1.06 4.32
CA LYS A 113 11.13 -0.23 4.20
C LYS A 113 12.00 -0.54 2.98
N GLN A 114 11.83 -1.68 2.32
CA GLN A 114 12.55 -2.01 1.10
C GLN A 114 12.10 -1.15 -0.10
N GLY A 115 10.92 -0.52 0.00
CA GLY A 115 10.42 0.43 -0.98
C GLY A 115 9.55 -0.19 -2.06
N ARG A 116 9.34 0.55 -3.15
CA ARG A 116 8.29 0.22 -4.14
C ARG A 116 8.73 -0.85 -5.13
N LEU A 117 7.82 -1.77 -5.44
CA LEU A 117 7.94 -2.68 -6.57
C LEU A 117 7.91 -1.90 -7.89
N THR A 118 8.84 -2.20 -8.78
CA THR A 118 9.00 -1.49 -10.07
C THR A 118 8.83 -2.39 -11.28
N THR A 119 8.93 -3.70 -11.08
CA THR A 119 8.93 -4.71 -12.13
C THR A 119 7.97 -5.82 -11.68
N PRO A 120 7.12 -6.37 -12.58
CA PRO A 120 6.31 -7.51 -12.21
C PRO A 120 7.22 -8.72 -11.93
N MET A 121 6.85 -9.49 -10.92
CA MET A 121 7.62 -10.61 -10.41
C MET A 121 6.77 -11.88 -10.44
N LYS A 122 7.41 -13.03 -10.64
CA LYS A 122 6.82 -14.36 -10.57
C LYS A 122 7.56 -15.17 -9.53
N TYR A 123 6.84 -15.92 -8.71
CA TYR A 123 7.48 -16.84 -7.77
C TYR A 123 7.99 -18.08 -8.51
N ASP A 124 9.27 -18.42 -8.28
CA ASP A 124 9.89 -19.66 -8.71
C ASP A 124 10.06 -20.58 -7.50
N ALA A 125 9.30 -21.67 -7.47
CA ALA A 125 9.32 -22.63 -6.37
C ALA A 125 10.61 -23.45 -6.28
N GLY A 126 11.34 -23.62 -7.40
CA GLY A 126 12.62 -24.33 -7.40
C GLY A 126 13.74 -23.49 -6.79
N LEU A 127 13.65 -22.16 -6.93
CA LEU A 127 14.60 -21.21 -6.35
C LEU A 127 14.16 -20.68 -4.98
N ASP A 128 12.88 -20.79 -4.63
CA ASP A 128 12.26 -20.11 -3.48
C ASP A 128 12.48 -18.60 -3.56
N GLN A 129 12.31 -18.02 -4.75
CA GLN A 129 12.58 -16.60 -5.02
C GLN A 129 11.54 -16.00 -5.96
N TYR A 130 11.38 -14.67 -5.88
CA TYR A 130 10.68 -13.91 -6.91
C TYR A 130 11.64 -13.57 -8.05
N VAL A 131 11.29 -13.96 -9.28
CA VAL A 131 12.05 -13.65 -10.50
C VAL A 131 11.30 -12.65 -11.38
N PRO A 132 11.99 -11.74 -12.09
CA PRO A 132 11.32 -10.80 -12.98
C PRO A 132 10.58 -11.50 -14.12
N ILE A 133 9.39 -11.00 -14.45
CA ILE A 133 8.61 -11.42 -15.62
C ILE A 133 8.27 -10.19 -16.48
N LYS A 134 7.92 -10.36 -17.75
CA LYS A 134 7.38 -9.27 -18.57
C LYS A 134 5.88 -9.12 -18.31
N TRP A 135 5.37 -7.89 -18.39
CA TRP A 135 3.93 -7.64 -18.25
C TRP A 135 3.06 -8.50 -19.18
N VAL A 136 3.44 -8.63 -20.46
CA VAL A 136 2.72 -9.47 -21.43
C VAL A 136 2.66 -10.94 -21.00
N ASP A 137 3.76 -11.47 -20.49
CA ASP A 137 3.82 -12.87 -20.04
C ASP A 137 3.04 -13.06 -18.75
N ALA A 138 3.11 -12.11 -17.81
CA ALA A 138 2.33 -12.14 -16.58
C ALA A 138 0.82 -12.15 -16.88
N PHE A 139 0.33 -11.25 -17.75
CA PHE A 139 -1.09 -11.23 -18.12
C PHE A 139 -1.52 -12.50 -18.86
N ARG A 140 -0.69 -13.01 -19.77
CA ARG A 140 -0.97 -14.24 -20.50
C ARG A 140 -1.09 -15.42 -19.54
N GLU A 141 -0.11 -15.62 -18.65
CA GLU A 141 -0.10 -16.73 -17.70
C GLU A 141 -1.26 -16.64 -16.69
N ILE A 142 -1.55 -15.44 -16.14
CA ILE A 142 -2.72 -15.23 -15.29
C ILE A 142 -4.01 -15.58 -16.03
N GLY A 143 -4.13 -15.19 -17.30
CA GLY A 143 -5.29 -15.50 -18.14
C GLY A 143 -5.43 -17.00 -18.43
N GLU A 144 -4.33 -17.70 -18.70
CA GLU A 144 -4.30 -19.16 -18.89
C GLU A 144 -4.81 -19.88 -17.63
N GLU A 145 -4.32 -19.51 -16.45
CA GLU A 145 -4.77 -20.07 -15.17
C GLU A 145 -6.25 -19.79 -14.91
N LEU A 146 -6.70 -18.54 -15.09
CA LEU A 146 -8.10 -18.17 -14.89
C LEU A 146 -9.02 -18.93 -15.86
N ASN A 147 -8.63 -19.14 -17.12
CA ASN A 147 -9.45 -19.88 -18.08
C ASN A 147 -9.58 -21.38 -17.76
N ALA A 148 -8.64 -21.95 -17.00
CA ALA A 148 -8.66 -23.35 -16.60
C ALA A 148 -9.55 -23.62 -15.38
N LEU A 149 -9.89 -22.58 -14.60
CA LEU A 149 -10.68 -22.68 -13.38
C LEU A 149 -12.20 -22.58 -13.66
N ASP A 150 -13.01 -23.25 -12.85
CA ASP A 150 -14.45 -22.96 -12.79
C ASP A 150 -14.64 -21.53 -12.25
N PRO A 151 -15.27 -20.60 -13.00
CA PRO A 151 -15.45 -19.23 -12.54
C PRO A 151 -16.11 -19.11 -11.16
N LYS A 152 -16.99 -20.06 -10.80
CA LYS A 152 -17.67 -20.06 -9.49
C LYS A 152 -16.77 -20.43 -8.32
N SER A 153 -15.60 -21.00 -8.59
CA SER A 153 -14.60 -21.34 -7.58
C SER A 153 -13.57 -20.23 -7.33
N VAL A 154 -13.51 -19.22 -8.21
CA VAL A 154 -12.55 -18.12 -8.09
C VAL A 154 -13.13 -16.99 -7.25
N VAL A 155 -12.30 -16.44 -6.36
CA VAL A 155 -12.62 -15.31 -5.47
C VAL A 155 -11.78 -14.10 -5.89
N PHE A 156 -12.44 -12.95 -6.08
CA PHE A 156 -11.82 -11.72 -6.53
C PHE A 156 -11.84 -10.69 -5.40
N TYR A 157 -10.78 -10.64 -4.60
CA TYR A 157 -10.64 -9.66 -3.51
C TYR A 157 -10.09 -8.33 -4.02
N VAL A 158 -10.62 -7.23 -3.50
CA VAL A 158 -10.08 -5.87 -3.67
C VAL A 158 -10.13 -5.15 -2.32
N SER A 159 -9.11 -4.37 -2.00
CA SER A 159 -9.07 -3.59 -0.76
C SER A 159 -9.91 -2.33 -0.87
N GLY A 160 -10.52 -1.87 0.24
CA GLY A 160 -11.17 -0.57 0.35
C GLY A 160 -10.23 0.64 0.14
N ARG A 161 -8.92 0.40 0.04
CA ARG A 161 -7.93 1.40 -0.38
C ARG A 161 -7.86 1.61 -1.90
N ALA A 162 -8.43 0.71 -2.70
CA ALA A 162 -8.53 0.89 -4.14
C ALA A 162 -9.48 2.04 -4.47
N SER A 163 -9.20 2.77 -5.56
CA SER A 163 -10.10 3.83 -6.01
C SER A 163 -11.46 3.26 -6.44
N LEU A 164 -12.50 4.10 -6.42
CA LEU A 164 -13.83 3.68 -6.86
C LEU A 164 -13.82 3.21 -8.32
N GLU A 165 -13.01 3.84 -9.16
CA GLU A 165 -12.83 3.49 -10.57
C GLU A 165 -12.13 2.13 -10.72
N ALA A 166 -11.05 1.89 -9.98
CA ALA A 166 -10.36 0.61 -9.98
C ALA A 166 -11.29 -0.52 -9.50
N SER A 167 -12.01 -0.30 -8.40
CA SER A 167 -13.00 -1.23 -7.86
C SER A 167 -14.15 -1.46 -8.84
N HIS A 168 -14.61 -0.42 -9.55
CA HIS A 168 -15.63 -0.53 -10.59
C HIS A 168 -15.17 -1.41 -11.76
N MET A 169 -13.96 -1.20 -12.27
CA MET A 169 -13.40 -2.03 -13.34
C MET A 169 -13.17 -3.48 -12.88
N TRP A 170 -12.69 -3.66 -11.65
CA TRP A 170 -12.46 -4.99 -11.07
C TRP A 170 -13.74 -5.81 -10.94
N GLN A 171 -14.83 -5.18 -10.48
CA GLN A 171 -16.12 -5.85 -10.33
C GLN A 171 -16.80 -6.12 -11.69
N LEU A 172 -16.53 -5.33 -12.73
CA LEU A 172 -16.99 -5.61 -14.10
C LEU A 172 -16.26 -6.83 -14.66
N PHE A 173 -14.94 -6.82 -14.56
CA PHE A 173 -14.09 -7.93 -15.01
C PHE A 173 -14.52 -9.26 -14.35
N THR A 174 -14.71 -9.26 -13.04
CA THR A 174 -15.14 -10.45 -12.28
C THR A 174 -16.47 -11.01 -12.79
N ARG A 175 -17.44 -10.14 -13.08
CA ARG A 175 -18.75 -10.54 -13.62
C ARG A 175 -18.66 -11.04 -15.07
N ILE A 176 -17.84 -10.40 -15.90
CA ILE A 176 -17.59 -10.85 -17.29
C ILE A 176 -16.92 -12.23 -17.28
N TYR A 177 -15.99 -12.47 -16.35
CA TYR A 177 -15.35 -13.75 -16.14
C TYR A 177 -16.34 -14.85 -15.68
N GLY A 178 -17.50 -14.47 -15.13
CA GLY A 178 -18.56 -15.39 -14.74
C GLY A 178 -18.64 -15.67 -13.24
N SER A 179 -17.98 -14.86 -12.41
CA SER A 179 -18.01 -14.95 -10.94
C SER A 179 -18.79 -13.80 -10.30
N ASN A 180 -19.38 -14.06 -9.13
CA ASN A 180 -19.92 -13.04 -8.23
C ASN A 180 -19.22 -13.08 -6.85
N ASN A 181 -18.13 -13.84 -6.72
CA ASN A 181 -17.39 -13.97 -5.45
C ASN A 181 -16.50 -12.75 -5.23
N LEU A 182 -17.13 -11.65 -4.83
CA LEU A 182 -16.52 -10.36 -4.50
C LEU A 182 -16.68 -10.14 -2.99
N PRO A 183 -15.82 -10.73 -2.14
CA PRO A 183 -15.90 -10.52 -0.70
C PRO A 183 -15.69 -9.06 -0.37
N ASP A 184 -16.40 -8.58 0.66
CA ASP A 184 -16.24 -7.23 1.16
C ASP A 184 -14.85 -7.03 1.79
N SER A 185 -14.33 -5.81 1.69
CA SER A 185 -13.10 -5.40 2.35
C SER A 185 -13.43 -4.71 3.67
N SER A 186 -12.93 -5.25 4.79
CA SER A 186 -13.04 -4.64 6.13
C SER A 186 -12.41 -3.26 6.23
#